data_AF-E1WYL3-F1
#
_entry.id   AF-E1WYL3-F1
#
_cell.length_a   1.000
_cell.length_b   1.000
_cell.length_c   1.000
_cell.angle_alpha   90.00
_cell.angle_beta   90.00
_cell.angle_gamma   90.00
#
_symmetry.space_group_name_H-M   'P 1'
#
loop_
_entity.id
_entity.type
_entity.pdbx_description
1 polymer ?
#
loop_
_entity_poly.entity_id
_entity_poly.type
_entity_poly.pdbx_seq_one_letter_code
_entity_poly.pdbx_strand_id
1 'polypeptide(L)'
;MKKIYLAITLLILSTSISAKTQALSVRSYLDTEFDAMFELKVLEYPKIILDCQSFFHQLVVYRNNSQSGEKTTFHLDFSQCYEAHEFLSQSQIERKPICLKLDFDYGEIGLSNEPQEYCK
;
A
#
# COMPACT_ATOMS: atom_id res chain seq x y z
N MET A 1 -4.36 -49.42 -5.34
CA MET A 1 -4.81 -48.54 -4.24
C MET A 1 -3.73 -47.59 -3.73
N LYS A 2 -2.47 -48.01 -3.53
CA LYS A 2 -1.33 -47.12 -3.11
C LYS A 2 -1.13 -45.84 -3.95
N LYS A 3 -1.38 -45.88 -5.26
CA LYS A 3 -1.17 -44.73 -6.17
C LYS A 3 -2.22 -43.61 -6.01
N ILE A 4 -3.42 -43.92 -5.49
CA ILE A 4 -4.49 -42.93 -5.29
C ILE A 4 -4.20 -42.09 -4.04
N TYR A 5 -3.66 -42.69 -2.99
CA TYR A 5 -3.27 -41.97 -1.77
C TYR A 5 -2.19 -40.92 -2.03
N LEU A 6 -1.26 -41.18 -2.96
CA LEU A 6 -0.20 -40.25 -3.33
C LEU A 6 -0.75 -38.99 -4.04
N ALA A 7 -1.77 -39.17 -4.88
CA ALA A 7 -2.42 -38.07 -5.60
C ALA A 7 -3.24 -37.18 -4.65
N ILE A 8 -3.86 -37.76 -3.61
CA ILE A 8 -4.64 -37.02 -2.61
C ILE A 8 -3.71 -36.20 -1.69
N THR A 9 -2.53 -36.72 -1.34
CA THR A 9 -1.54 -35.96 -0.57
C THR A 9 -0.93 -34.78 -1.35
N LEU A 10 -0.80 -34.90 -2.68
CA LEU A 10 -0.23 -33.81 -3.50
C LEU A 10 -1.22 -32.64 -3.67
N LEU A 11 -2.52 -32.90 -3.66
CA LEU A 11 -3.58 -31.87 -3.77
C LEU A 11 -3.75 -31.02 -2.49
N ILE A 12 -3.25 -31.48 -1.35
CA ILE A 12 -3.38 -30.75 -0.08
C ILE A 12 -2.21 -29.76 0.11
N LEU A 13 -1.10 -29.92 -0.62
CA LEU A 13 0.05 -29.02 -0.60
C LEU A 13 -0.11 -27.76 -1.47
N SER A 14 -1.19 -27.65 -2.25
CA SER A 14 -1.49 -26.44 -3.03
C SER A 14 -2.23 -25.36 -2.24
N THR A 15 -2.31 -25.47 -0.91
CA THR A 15 -3.03 -24.50 -0.10
C THR A 15 -2.18 -23.27 0.23
N SER A 16 -2.72 -22.13 -0.23
CA SER A 16 -2.58 -20.78 0.30
C SER A 16 -1.20 -20.14 0.25
N ILE A 17 -0.89 -19.55 -0.90
CA ILE A 17 -0.14 -18.28 -0.91
C ILE A 17 -1.05 -17.29 -0.17
N SER A 18 -0.80 -17.11 1.14
CA SER A 18 -1.46 -16.05 1.89
C SER A 18 -0.94 -14.75 1.32
N ALA A 19 -1.80 -14.04 0.60
CA ALA A 19 -1.43 -12.75 0.03
C ALA A 19 -0.96 -11.83 1.15
N LYS A 20 0.27 -11.30 1.07
CA LYS A 20 0.81 -10.37 2.05
C LYS A 20 0.24 -8.99 1.76
N THR A 21 -1.03 -8.79 2.09
CA THR A 21 -1.66 -7.48 2.06
C THR A 21 -1.61 -6.86 3.46
N GLN A 22 -1.29 -5.58 3.55
CA GLN A 22 -1.31 -4.83 4.82
C GLN A 22 -2.21 -3.62 4.70
N ALA A 23 -3.15 -3.47 5.64
CA ALA A 23 -3.96 -2.25 5.76
C ALA A 23 -3.33 -1.30 6.78
N LEU A 24 -3.30 -0.01 6.46
CA LEU A 24 -2.69 1.05 7.26
C LEU A 24 -3.69 2.19 7.43
N SER A 25 -3.81 2.71 8.64
CA SER A 25 -4.60 3.91 8.88
C SER A 25 -3.75 5.16 8.60
N VAL A 26 -4.13 5.93 7.59
CA VAL A 26 -3.47 7.20 7.26
C VAL A 26 -4.00 8.29 8.18
N ARG A 27 -3.09 8.91 8.93
CA ARG A 27 -3.41 9.93 9.95
C ARG A 27 -3.36 11.34 9.40
N SER A 28 -2.48 11.60 8.44
CA SER A 28 -2.40 12.88 7.74
C SER A 28 -1.75 12.71 6.37
N TYR A 29 -2.11 13.62 5.48
CA TYR A 29 -1.59 13.76 4.14
C TYR A 29 -0.98 15.15 3.99
N LEU A 30 0.34 15.22 3.78
CA LEU A 30 1.12 16.45 3.85
C LEU A 30 1.90 16.68 2.57
N ASP A 31 2.02 17.94 2.18
CA ASP A 31 2.93 18.35 1.10
C ASP A 31 4.39 18.13 1.55
N THR A 32 5.24 17.80 0.59
CA THR A 32 6.70 17.81 0.79
C THR A 32 7.30 19.11 0.24
N GLU A 33 8.64 19.21 0.25
CA GLU A 33 9.34 20.32 -0.39
C GLU A 33 9.30 20.29 -1.93
N PHE A 34 8.82 19.18 -2.51
CA PHE A 34 8.68 19.00 -3.95
C PHE A 34 7.20 19.01 -4.35
N ASP A 35 6.92 19.66 -5.48
CA ASP A 35 5.57 19.76 -6.03
C ASP A 35 5.04 18.37 -6.41
N ALA A 36 3.74 18.12 -6.22
CA ALA A 36 3.09 16.84 -6.53
C ALA A 36 3.77 15.60 -5.88
N MET A 37 4.52 15.81 -4.80
CA MET A 37 5.05 14.76 -3.95
C MET A 37 4.59 14.96 -2.51
N PHE A 38 4.02 13.91 -1.93
CA PHE A 38 3.25 14.01 -0.70
C PHE A 38 3.64 12.92 0.29
N GLU A 39 3.63 13.27 1.57
CA GLU A 39 3.90 12.33 2.65
C GLU A 39 2.61 11.87 3.33
N LEU A 40 2.44 10.55 3.40
CA LEU A 40 1.38 9.90 4.15
C LEU A 40 1.94 9.50 5.52
N LYS A 41 1.35 10.05 6.59
CA LYS A 41 1.72 9.70 7.96
C LYS A 41 0.88 8.51 8.44
N VAL A 42 1.57 7.40 8.73
CA VAL A 42 1.02 6.19 9.35
C VAL A 42 1.82 5.87 10.62
N LEU A 43 1.41 4.85 11.39
CA LEU A 43 2.13 4.46 12.62
C LEU A 43 3.22 3.42 12.36
N GLU A 44 2.98 2.55 11.39
CA GLU A 44 3.72 1.33 11.12
C GLU A 44 5.03 1.60 10.37
N TYR A 45 5.06 2.71 9.62
CA TYR A 45 6.18 3.08 8.77
C TYR A 45 6.67 4.49 9.11
N PRO A 46 7.99 4.70 9.18
CA PRO A 46 8.54 6.02 9.43
C PRO A 46 8.19 7.05 8.35
N LYS A 47 8.06 6.59 7.10
CA LYS A 47 7.83 7.47 5.95
C LYS A 47 7.17 6.70 4.81
N ILE A 48 6.11 7.28 4.25
CA ILE A 48 5.47 6.83 3.00
C ILE A 48 5.33 8.06 2.10
N ILE A 49 5.87 7.98 0.88
CA ILE A 49 5.81 9.06 -0.10
C ILE A 49 4.98 8.63 -1.30
N LEU A 50 3.96 9.42 -1.63
CA LEU A 50 3.27 9.39 -2.92
C LEU A 50 3.96 10.40 -3.83
N ASP A 51 4.65 9.92 -4.86
CA ASP A 51 5.35 10.73 -5.85
C ASP A 51 4.59 10.67 -7.17
N CYS A 52 3.88 11.76 -7.49
CA CYS A 52 3.17 11.95 -8.75
C CYS A 52 3.90 12.93 -9.68
N GLN A 53 5.09 13.39 -9.32
CA GLN A 53 5.86 14.38 -10.09
C GLN A 53 6.91 13.71 -10.99
N SER A 54 7.54 12.65 -10.47
CA SER A 54 8.61 11.95 -11.16
C SER A 54 8.12 11.24 -12.42
N PHE A 55 9.05 10.97 -13.34
CA PHE A 55 8.79 10.12 -14.50
C PHE A 55 8.24 8.73 -14.12
N PHE A 56 8.63 8.25 -12.94
CA PHE A 56 8.09 7.04 -12.33
C PHE A 56 7.12 7.44 -11.22
N HIS A 57 5.83 7.52 -11.54
CA HIS A 57 4.82 7.72 -10.49
C HIS A 57 4.80 6.49 -9.58
N GLN A 58 4.78 6.72 -8.27
CA GLN A 58 5.00 5.65 -7.31
C GLN A 58 4.56 6.01 -5.90
N LEU A 59 4.25 4.97 -5.13
CA LEU A 59 4.19 5.04 -3.68
C LEU A 59 5.41 4.32 -3.09
N VAL A 60 6.22 5.03 -2.30
CA VAL A 60 7.45 4.51 -1.69
C VAL A 60 7.28 4.39 -0.19
N VAL A 61 7.42 3.17 0.32
CA VAL A 61 7.35 2.84 1.75
C VAL A 61 8.77 2.62 2.28
N TYR A 62 9.21 3.45 3.21
CA TYR A 62 10.50 3.31 3.86
C TYR A 62 10.33 2.51 5.15
N ARG A 63 11.09 1.41 5.33
CA ARG A 63 11.00 0.58 6.55
C ARG A 63 11.85 1.08 7.71
N ASN A 64 12.81 1.95 7.44
CA ASN A 64 13.64 2.56 8.47
C ASN A 64 13.92 4.03 8.12
N ASN A 65 14.45 4.78 9.09
CA ASN A 65 14.76 6.20 8.95
C ASN A 65 16.04 6.48 8.13
N SER A 66 16.73 5.46 7.62
CA SER A 66 17.95 5.64 6.83
C SER A 66 17.60 5.89 5.37
N GLN A 67 18.27 6.86 4.73
CA GLN A 67 18.19 7.07 3.29
C GLN A 67 18.69 5.86 2.48
N SER A 68 19.55 5.02 3.08
CA SER A 68 20.00 3.74 2.49
C SER A 68 19.14 2.54 2.92
N GLY A 69 17.99 2.81 3.53
CA GLY A 69 17.12 1.82 4.13
C GLY A 69 16.44 0.88 3.14
N GLU A 70 15.96 -0.24 3.66
CA GLU A 70 15.06 -1.11 2.91
C GLU A 70 13.79 -0.31 2.57
N LYS A 71 13.52 -0.16 1.28
CA LYS A 71 12.33 0.50 0.76
C LYS A 71 11.54 -0.45 -0.13
N THR A 72 10.24 -0.29 -0.13
CA THR A 72 9.35 -0.95 -1.08
C THR A 72 8.71 0.12 -1.96
N THR A 73 8.75 -0.10 -3.28
CA THR A 73 8.16 0.79 -4.26
C THR A 73 6.96 0.11 -4.89
N PHE A 74 5.84 0.81 -4.94
CA PHE A 74 4.63 0.45 -5.66
C PHE A 74 4.55 1.37 -6.87
N HIS A 75 4.68 0.81 -8.07
CA HIS A 75 4.63 1.59 -9.29
C HIS A 75 3.18 1.94 -9.64
N LEU A 76 2.95 3.21 -9.97
CA LEU A 76 1.64 3.72 -10.33
C LEU A 76 1.70 4.25 -11.77
N ASP A 77 0.62 4.11 -12.51
CA ASP A 77 0.42 4.94 -13.68
C ASP A 77 -0.02 6.37 -13.28
N PHE A 78 -0.10 7.25 -14.28
CA PHE A 78 -0.50 8.64 -14.04
C PHE A 78 -1.92 8.76 -13.46
N SER A 79 -2.87 7.96 -13.97
CA SER A 79 -4.26 7.98 -13.52
C SER A 79 -4.36 7.53 -12.07
N GLN A 80 -3.69 6.42 -11.73
CA GLN A 80 -3.66 5.88 -10.38
C GLN A 80 -3.06 6.87 -9.38
N CYS A 81 -1.98 7.57 -9.74
CA CYS A 81 -1.37 8.56 -8.85
C CYS A 81 -2.28 9.77 -8.65
N TYR A 82 -2.88 10.27 -9.72
CA TYR A 82 -3.80 11.40 -9.69
C TYR A 82 -5.07 11.07 -8.89
N GLU A 83 -5.70 9.92 -9.14
CA GLU A 83 -6.85 9.42 -8.40
C GLU A 83 -6.52 9.23 -6.91
N ALA A 84 -5.33 8.72 -6.59
CA ALA A 84 -4.87 8.62 -5.21
C ALA A 84 -4.72 9.99 -4.54
N HIS A 85 -4.12 10.96 -5.24
CA HIS A 85 -3.99 12.34 -4.76
C HIS A 85 -5.37 12.97 -4.49
N GLU A 86 -6.29 12.91 -5.46
CA GLU A 86 -7.65 13.45 -5.31
C GLU A 86 -8.38 12.79 -4.15
N PHE A 87 -8.33 11.46 -4.04
CA PHE A 87 -8.96 10.72 -2.96
C PHE A 87 -8.42 11.16 -1.59
N LEU A 88 -7.10 11.25 -1.43
CA LEU A 88 -6.45 11.62 -0.16
C LEU A 88 -6.78 13.07 0.22
N SER A 89 -6.68 13.99 -0.74
CA SER A 89 -6.99 15.40 -0.56
C SER A 89 -8.45 15.60 -0.14
N GLN A 90 -9.39 15.00 -0.88
CA GLN A 90 -10.81 15.13 -0.61
C GLN A 90 -11.19 14.48 0.73
N SER A 91 -10.64 13.30 1.03
CA SER A 91 -10.86 12.62 2.31
C SER A 91 -10.36 13.45 3.50
N GLN A 92 -9.22 14.14 3.35
CA GLN A 92 -8.69 15.03 4.38
C GLN A 92 -9.57 16.28 4.57
N ILE A 93 -10.04 16.90 3.49
CA ILE A 93 -10.97 18.04 3.53
C ILE A 93 -12.29 17.65 4.21
N GLU A 94 -12.84 16.49 3.86
CA GLU A 94 -14.10 15.96 4.39
C GLU A 94 -13.96 15.31 5.77
N ARG A 95 -12.74 15.23 6.32
CA ARG A 95 -12.41 14.57 7.59
C ARG A 95 -12.88 13.11 7.65
N LYS A 96 -12.80 12.40 6.53
CA LYS A 96 -13.09 10.97 6.46
C LYS A 96 -11.86 10.15 6.87
N PRO A 97 -12.05 8.99 7.51
CA PRO A 97 -10.95 8.07 7.75
C PRO A 97 -10.36 7.60 6.41
N ILE A 98 -9.06 7.33 6.38
CA ILE A 98 -8.34 6.87 5.19
C ILE A 98 -7.64 5.54 5.52
N CYS A 99 -7.92 4.54 4.71
CA CYS A 99 -7.30 3.23 4.73
C CYS A 99 -6.38 3.09 3.51
N LEU A 100 -5.10 2.83 3.74
CA LEU A 100 -4.14 2.46 2.69
C LEU A 100 -3.88 0.95 2.76
N LYS A 101 -4.27 0.22 1.71
CA LYS A 101 -3.96 -1.18 1.53
C LYS A 101 -2.71 -1.29 0.65
N LEU A 102 -1.71 -2.01 1.12
CA LEU A 102 -0.48 -2.32 0.41
C LEU A 102 -0.47 -3.80 0.06
N ASP A 103 -0.53 -4.12 -1.22
CA ASP A 103 -0.41 -5.49 -1.69
C ASP A 103 1.02 -5.77 -2.15
N PHE A 104 1.80 -6.43 -1.29
CA PHE A 104 3.21 -6.68 -1.56
C PHE A 104 3.44 -7.77 -2.62
N ASP A 105 2.43 -8.58 -2.94
CA ASP A 105 2.56 -9.67 -3.90
C ASP A 105 2.26 -9.19 -5.32
N TYR A 106 1.24 -8.33 -5.47
CA TYR A 106 0.87 -7.73 -6.75
C TYR A 106 1.57 -6.39 -7.01
N GLY A 107 2.15 -5.76 -5.98
CA GLY A 107 2.77 -4.44 -6.10
C GLY A 107 1.74 -3.33 -6.28
N GLU A 108 0.52 -3.54 -5.78
CA GLU A 108 -0.62 -2.64 -5.93
C GLU A 108 -0.95 -1.89 -4.63
N ILE A 109 -1.60 -0.74 -4.76
CA ILE A 109 -2.15 0.01 -3.63
C ILE A 109 -3.67 0.12 -3.75
N GLY A 110 -4.35 0.15 -2.61
CA GLY A 110 -5.77 0.43 -2.52
C GLY A 110 -6.05 1.53 -1.51
N LEU A 111 -7.00 2.40 -1.80
CA LEU A 111 -7.46 3.46 -0.91
C LEU A 111 -8.97 3.31 -0.64
N SER A 112 -9.38 3.46 0.62
CA SER A 112 -10.79 3.46 0.99
C SER A 112 -11.07 4.35 2.19
N ASN A 113 -12.34 4.74 2.37
CA ASN A 113 -12.81 5.44 3.57
C ASN A 113 -13.43 4.47 4.59
N GLU A 114 -12.91 3.25 4.65
CA GLU A 114 -13.32 2.29 5.68
C GLU A 114 -13.06 2.87 7.08
N PRO A 115 -13.94 2.62 8.07
CA PRO A 115 -13.68 3.03 9.44
C PRO A 115 -12.33 2.50 9.93
N GLN A 116 -11.61 3.25 10.76
CA GLN A 116 -10.26 2.89 11.23
C GLN A 116 -10.16 1.50 11.87
N GLU A 117 -11.26 1.01 12.44
CA GLU A 117 -11.37 -0.34 13.01
C GLU A 117 -11.12 -1.45 11.99
N TYR A 118 -11.38 -1.20 10.71
CA TYR A 118 -11.19 -2.12 9.59
C TYR A 118 -9.84 -1.92 8.87
N CYS A 119 -9.02 -0.96 9.30
CA CYS A 119 -7.68 -0.72 8.76
C CYS A 119 -6.58 -1.38 9.61
N LYS A 120 -6.71 -2.68 9.88
CA LYS A 120 -5.79 -3.46 10.73
C LYS A 120 -5.56 -4.87 10.21
#